data_AF-A0ABD1Q379-F1
#
_entry.id   AF-A0ABD1Q379-F1
#
_cell.length_a   1.000
_cell.length_b   1.000
_cell.length_c   1.000
_cell.angle_alpha   90.00
_cell.angle_beta   90.00
_cell.angle_gamma   90.00
#
_symmetry.space_group_name_H-M   'P 1'
#
loop_
_entity.id
_entity.type
_entity.pdbx_description
1 polymer ?
#
loop_
_entity_poly.entity_id
_entity_poly.type
_entity_poly.pdbx_seq_one_letter_code
_entity_poly.pdbx_strand_id
1 'polypeptide(L)'
;MIPDTFHHYKRNKCLKNMLDAADAAVFTVGDSSGWDFSVGNWTDGKHFKAGDVLVFNYDPSLHNVVAVDLNGYNRCSASAKSRTYTSGKDRIMLSKGNHYFICSYPGHCDGGMKIAISAS
;
A
#
# COMPACT_ATOMS: atom_id res chain seq x y z
N MET A 1 -26.61 49.18 24.97
CA MET A 1 -27.01 48.31 23.83
C MET A 1 -26.12 48.73 22.67
N ILE A 2 -25.12 48.00 22.19
CA ILE A 2 -24.76 46.58 22.20
C ILE A 2 -23.34 46.43 22.82
N PRO A 3 -23.03 45.36 23.58
CA PRO A 3 -21.82 45.25 24.40
C PRO A 3 -20.60 44.63 23.68
N ASP A 4 -19.42 44.96 24.22
CA ASP A 4 -18.22 44.15 24.52
C ASP A 4 -17.84 42.99 23.57
N THR A 5 -16.58 42.83 23.14
CA THR A 5 -15.53 42.44 24.08
C THR A 5 -14.12 42.44 23.44
N PHE A 6 -13.19 43.11 24.14
CA PHE A 6 -11.86 42.64 24.56
C PHE A 6 -10.71 42.35 23.57
N HIS A 7 -9.71 43.24 23.68
CA HIS A 7 -8.31 42.92 24.01
C HIS A 7 -7.44 42.17 22.98
N HIS A 8 -6.75 42.97 22.16
CA HIS A 8 -5.31 43.19 22.26
C HIS A 8 -4.46 42.03 22.86
N TYR A 9 -3.94 41.13 22.02
CA TYR A 9 -2.62 40.54 22.27
C TYR A 9 -1.89 40.15 20.98
N LYS A 10 -0.98 41.06 20.61
CA LYS A 10 0.38 40.84 20.07
C LYS A 10 0.62 39.81 18.97
N ARG A 11 1.14 40.36 17.86
CA ARG A 11 2.03 39.75 16.86
C ARG A 11 2.90 38.66 17.49
N ASN A 12 2.83 37.43 16.98
CA ASN A 12 3.90 36.44 17.10
C ASN A 12 4.02 35.61 15.81
N LYS A 13 5.19 35.77 15.21
CA LYS A 13 5.73 35.10 14.04
C LYS A 13 6.17 33.69 14.47
N CYS A 14 5.43 32.65 14.09
CA CYS A 14 5.96 31.30 14.03
C CYS A 14 5.46 30.65 12.74
N LEU A 15 6.41 30.09 11.99
CA LEU A 15 6.22 29.30 10.79
C LEU A 15 4.94 28.46 10.91
N LYS A 16 3.99 28.66 10.01
CA LYS A 16 2.94 27.66 9.77
C LYS A 16 3.65 26.43 9.22
N ASN A 17 4.01 25.51 10.11
CA ASN A 17 4.28 24.12 9.75
C ASN A 17 3.10 23.63 8.92
N MET A 18 3.30 23.50 7.60
CA MET A 18 2.48 22.64 6.77
C MET A 18 2.92 21.21 7.07
N LEU A 19 2.58 20.71 8.25
CA LEU A 19 2.48 19.28 8.48
C LEU A 19 1.11 18.90 7.90
N ASP A 20 1.08 18.59 6.60
CA ASP A 20 -0.02 17.84 6.04
C ASP A 20 -0.16 16.58 6.87
N ALA A 21 -1.27 16.43 7.58
CA ALA A 21 -1.72 15.13 8.02
C ALA A 21 -1.99 14.36 6.73
N ALA A 22 -1.00 13.58 6.27
CA ALA A 22 -1.18 12.73 5.09
C ALA A 22 -2.24 11.69 5.46
N ASP A 23 -3.46 11.88 4.96
CA ASP A 23 -4.50 10.86 5.02
C ASP A 23 -3.98 9.58 4.36
N ALA A 24 -4.34 8.43 4.93
CA ALA A 24 -3.93 7.13 4.41
C ALA A 24 -4.57 6.90 3.05
N ALA A 25 -3.77 6.80 1.99
CA ALA A 25 -4.27 6.57 0.65
C ALA A 25 -4.66 5.10 0.44
N VAL A 26 -5.60 4.86 -0.47
CA VAL A 26 -6.01 3.51 -0.87
C VAL A 26 -5.63 3.30 -2.33
N PHE A 27 -4.84 2.26 -2.59
CA PHE A 27 -4.37 1.88 -3.92
C PHE A 27 -4.98 0.56 -4.34
N THR A 28 -5.69 0.55 -5.48
CA THR A 28 -6.14 -0.71 -6.09
C THR A 28 -5.01 -1.27 -6.93
N VAL A 29 -4.50 -2.42 -6.54
CA VAL A 29 -3.38 -3.08 -7.23
C VAL A 29 -3.80 -3.49 -8.64
N GLY A 30 -3.03 -3.07 -9.64
CA GLY A 30 -3.33 -3.30 -11.06
C GLY A 30 -4.49 -2.47 -11.62
N ASP A 31 -4.94 -1.45 -10.88
CA ASP A 31 -6.00 -0.53 -11.27
C ASP A 31 -7.27 -1.26 -11.76
N SER A 32 -7.68 -1.11 -13.02
CA SER A 32 -8.86 -1.79 -13.58
C SER A 32 -8.65 -3.28 -13.86
N SER A 33 -7.41 -3.71 -14.07
CA SER A 33 -7.08 -5.13 -14.32
C SER A 33 -7.13 -5.96 -13.04
N GLY A 34 -6.88 -5.32 -11.89
CA GLY A 34 -6.78 -6.00 -10.60
C GLY A 34 -5.47 -6.78 -10.44
N TRP A 35 -5.49 -7.75 -9.54
CA TRP A 35 -4.33 -8.60 -9.28
C TRP A 35 -4.27 -9.74 -10.30
N ASP A 36 -3.50 -9.51 -11.38
CA ASP A 36 -3.25 -10.45 -12.47
C ASP A 36 -1.80 -10.31 -13.03
N PHE A 37 -1.53 -10.95 -14.18
CA PHE A 37 -0.21 -10.93 -14.83
C PHE A 37 0.21 -9.57 -15.42
N SER A 38 -0.69 -8.60 -15.53
CA SER A 38 -0.40 -7.26 -16.07
C SER A 38 0.18 -6.29 -15.03
N VAL A 39 0.30 -6.71 -13.76
CA VAL A 39 0.68 -5.84 -12.62
C VAL A 39 2.14 -5.35 -12.63
N GLY A 40 3.00 -5.86 -13.52
CA GLY A 40 4.46 -5.72 -13.41
C GLY A 40 5.00 -4.29 -13.33
N ASN A 41 4.35 -3.32 -13.98
CA ASN A 41 4.74 -1.90 -13.95
C ASN A 41 3.75 -1.02 -13.15
N TRP A 42 2.78 -1.63 -12.46
CA TRP A 42 1.74 -0.88 -11.77
C TRP A 42 2.29 0.06 -10.68
N THR A 43 3.43 -0.29 -10.09
CA THR A 43 4.10 0.52 -9.05
C THR A 43 4.81 1.76 -9.59
N ASP A 44 4.99 1.88 -10.91
CA ASP A 44 5.78 2.97 -11.50
C ASP A 44 5.12 4.33 -11.27
N GLY A 45 5.92 5.29 -10.79
CA GLY A 45 5.45 6.65 -10.48
C GLY A 45 4.54 6.76 -9.25
N LYS A 46 4.27 5.67 -8.53
CA LYS A 46 3.47 5.69 -7.29
C LYS A 46 4.37 5.93 -6.07
N HIS A 47 3.87 6.75 -5.15
CA HIS A 47 4.52 7.04 -3.88
C HIS A 47 3.67 6.49 -2.75
N PHE A 48 4.20 5.49 -2.05
CA PHE A 48 3.53 4.84 -0.94
C PHE A 48 4.06 5.38 0.40
N LYS A 49 3.18 5.48 1.38
CA LYS A 49 3.46 5.92 2.75
C LYS A 49 3.04 4.85 3.74
N ALA A 50 3.68 4.85 4.90
CA ALA A 50 3.18 4.05 6.01
C ALA A 50 1.74 4.47 6.37
N GLY A 51 0.84 3.51 6.51
CA GLY A 51 -0.59 3.72 6.72
C GLY A 51 -1.44 3.55 5.46
N ASP A 52 -0.85 3.66 4.26
CA ASP A 52 -1.59 3.43 3.02
C ASP A 52 -2.10 1.98 2.93
N VAL A 53 -3.18 1.77 2.20
CA VAL A 53 -3.84 0.46 2.03
C VAL A 53 -3.78 0.01 0.58
N LEU A 54 -3.25 -1.20 0.36
CA LEU A 54 -3.37 -1.90 -0.91
C LEU A 54 -4.66 -2.72 -0.94
N VAL A 55 -5.39 -2.64 -2.05
CA VAL A 55 -6.57 -3.46 -2.33
C VAL A 55 -6.25 -4.41 -3.46
N PHE A 56 -6.26 -5.70 -3.18
CA PHE A 56 -6.07 -6.76 -4.15
C PHE A 56 -7.42 -7.35 -4.54
N ASN A 57 -7.83 -7.13 -5.78
CA ASN A 57 -9.05 -7.71 -6.36
C ASN A 57 -8.68 -8.82 -7.33
N TYR A 58 -9.21 -10.02 -7.14
CA TYR A 58 -8.95 -11.19 -7.99
C TYR A 58 -10.00 -12.28 -7.79
N ASP A 59 -10.08 -13.24 -8.70
CA ASP A 59 -10.83 -14.49 -8.49
C ASP A 59 -10.04 -15.41 -7.53
N PRO A 60 -10.54 -15.66 -6.31
CA PRO A 60 -9.82 -16.45 -5.31
C PRO A 60 -9.70 -17.95 -5.65
N SER A 61 -10.38 -18.42 -6.70
CA SER A 61 -10.18 -19.77 -7.25
C SER A 61 -8.96 -19.86 -8.19
N LEU A 62 -8.50 -18.73 -8.72
CA LEU A 62 -7.39 -18.65 -9.67
C LEU A 62 -6.12 -18.06 -9.05
N HIS A 63 -6.28 -17.18 -8.06
CA HIS A 63 -5.18 -16.40 -7.52
C HIS A 63 -5.24 -16.31 -5.99
N ASN A 64 -4.11 -15.90 -5.42
CA ASN A 64 -3.98 -15.51 -4.02
C ASN A 64 -2.96 -14.38 -3.90
N VAL A 65 -2.82 -13.83 -2.70
CA VAL A 65 -1.77 -12.88 -2.37
C VAL A 65 -0.95 -13.45 -1.22
N VAL A 66 0.37 -13.48 -1.39
CA VAL A 66 1.29 -13.90 -0.33
C VAL A 66 2.28 -12.78 -0.06
N ALA A 67 2.27 -12.27 1.17
CA ALA A 67 3.29 -11.36 1.66
C ALA A 67 4.56 -12.16 2.00
N VAL A 68 5.67 -11.80 1.36
CA VAL A 68 6.95 -12.50 1.47
C VAL A 68 8.07 -11.52 1.83
N ASP A 69 9.23 -12.05 2.18
CA ASP A 69 10.46 -11.26 2.25
C ASP A 69 11.10 -11.11 0.85
N LEU A 70 12.20 -10.35 0.77
CA LEU A 70 12.92 -10.14 -0.49
C LEU A 70 13.41 -11.45 -1.13
N ASN A 71 13.80 -12.44 -0.33
CA ASN A 71 14.27 -13.72 -0.85
C ASN A 71 13.10 -14.52 -1.45
N GLY A 72 11.96 -14.56 -0.77
CA GLY A 72 10.73 -15.16 -1.27
C GLY A 72 10.22 -14.48 -2.54
N TYR A 73 10.33 -13.16 -2.63
CA TYR A 73 10.01 -12.42 -3.85
C TYR A 73 10.90 -12.81 -5.03
N ASN A 74 12.23 -12.84 -4.81
CA ASN A 74 13.20 -13.16 -5.85
C ASN A 74 13.11 -14.60 -6.33
N ARG A 75 12.76 -15.53 -5.43
CA ARG A 75 12.65 -16.97 -5.72
C ARG A 75 11.24 -17.45 -5.97
N CYS A 76 10.26 -16.55 -5.99
CA CYS A 76 8.84 -16.89 -6.10
C CYS A 76 8.38 -17.96 -5.11
N SER A 77 8.79 -17.82 -3.84
CA SER A 77 8.58 -18.82 -2.79
C SER A 77 7.99 -18.21 -1.52
N ALA A 78 6.98 -18.88 -0.97
CA ALA A 78 6.44 -18.59 0.36
C ALA A 78 7.20 -19.40 1.43
N SER A 79 7.48 -18.76 2.57
CA SER A 79 8.05 -19.41 3.75
C SER A 79 6.98 -19.66 4.80
N ALA A 80 7.30 -20.41 5.87
CA ALA A 80 6.41 -20.57 7.01
C ALA A 80 6.06 -19.25 7.73
N LYS A 81 6.84 -18.17 7.50
CA LYS A 81 6.58 -16.83 8.06
C LYS A 81 5.77 -15.95 7.11
N SER A 82 5.55 -16.40 5.88
CA SER A 82 4.77 -15.67 4.88
C SER A 82 3.30 -15.65 5.26
N ARG A 83 2.65 -14.54 4.96
CA ARG A 83 1.21 -14.37 5.23
C ARG A 83 0.43 -14.50 3.94
N THR A 84 -0.50 -15.44 3.90
CA THR A 84 -1.34 -15.71 2.74
C THR A 84 -2.72 -15.09 2.94
N TYR A 85 -3.23 -14.49 1.88
CA TYR A 85 -4.56 -13.93 1.77
C TYR A 85 -5.28 -14.54 0.57
N THR A 86 -6.56 -14.85 0.73
CA THR A 86 -7.34 -15.66 -0.21
C THR A 86 -8.79 -15.17 -0.36
N SER A 87 -9.12 -13.94 0.05
CA SER A 87 -10.51 -13.48 0.02
C SER A 87 -10.97 -13.04 -1.38
N GLY A 88 -10.03 -12.76 -2.28
CA GLY A 88 -10.31 -12.14 -3.59
C GLY A 88 -10.53 -10.62 -3.54
N LYS A 89 -10.58 -10.02 -2.33
CA LYS A 89 -10.74 -8.57 -2.08
C LYS A 89 -9.92 -8.12 -0.88
N ASP A 90 -8.66 -8.54 -0.82
CA ASP A 90 -7.82 -8.34 0.35
C ASP A 90 -7.41 -6.87 0.52
N ARG A 91 -7.41 -6.39 1.76
CA ARG A 91 -6.98 -5.05 2.14
C ARG A 91 -5.76 -5.16 3.05
N ILE A 92 -4.62 -4.65 2.60
CA ILE A 92 -3.34 -4.76 3.31
C ILE A 92 -2.80 -3.37 3.58
N MET A 93 -2.71 -3.00 4.86
CA MET A 93 -2.11 -1.74 5.29
C MET A 93 -0.58 -1.85 5.30
N LEU A 94 0.09 -0.86 4.71
CA LEU A 94 1.54 -0.78 4.63
C LEU A 94 2.12 -0.22 5.93
N SER A 95 3.11 -0.92 6.49
CA SER A 95 4.02 -0.33 7.46
C SER A 95 5.13 0.44 6.74
N LYS A 96 5.92 1.23 7.47
CA LYS A 96 7.17 1.78 6.91
C LYS A 96 8.10 0.66 6.44
N GLY A 97 8.78 0.87 5.32
CA GLY A 97 9.77 -0.05 4.76
C GLY A 97 9.32 -0.76 3.47
N ASN A 98 10.04 -1.84 3.13
CA ASN A 98 9.82 -2.58 1.90
C ASN A 98 8.82 -3.72 2.11
N HIS A 99 7.92 -3.89 1.14
CA HIS A 99 6.90 -4.92 1.10
C HIS A 99 6.97 -5.66 -0.22
N TYR A 100 6.77 -6.98 -0.17
CA TYR A 100 6.81 -7.83 -1.35
C TYR A 100 5.60 -8.75 -1.36
N PHE A 101 4.91 -8.78 -2.49
CA PHE A 101 3.70 -9.58 -2.67
C PHE A 101 3.84 -10.43 -3.93
N ILE A 102 3.43 -11.69 -3.85
CA ILE A 102 3.44 -12.65 -4.96
C ILE A 102 2.11 -13.40 -5.01
N CYS A 103 1.78 -13.97 -6.16
CA CYS A 103 0.83 -15.07 -6.24
C CYS A 103 1.61 -16.39 -6.17
N SER A 104 1.25 -17.28 -5.24
CA SER A 104 1.99 -18.53 -5.03
C SER A 104 1.46 -19.71 -5.85
N TYR A 105 0.49 -19.48 -6.75
CA TYR A 105 0.00 -20.52 -7.64
C TYR A 105 1.11 -20.89 -8.64
N PRO A 106 1.27 -22.19 -9.00
CA PRO A 106 2.38 -22.64 -9.83
C PRO A 106 2.53 -21.82 -11.12
N GLY A 107 3.72 -21.25 -11.33
CA GLY A 107 4.05 -20.44 -12.51
C GLY A 107 3.55 -18.98 -12.47
N HIS A 108 2.70 -18.59 -11.53
CA HIS A 108 2.10 -17.23 -11.53
C HIS A 108 3.13 -16.15 -11.19
N CYS A 109 3.88 -16.34 -10.09
CA CYS A 109 4.91 -15.38 -9.69
C CYS A 109 6.03 -15.28 -10.73
N ASP A 110 6.51 -16.42 -11.26
CA ASP A 110 7.54 -16.43 -12.31
C ASP A 110 7.06 -15.80 -13.61
N GLY A 111 5.75 -15.90 -13.88
CA GLY A 111 5.07 -15.21 -14.98
C GLY A 111 4.85 -13.70 -14.77
N GLY A 112 5.31 -13.13 -13.65
CA GLY A 112 5.26 -11.70 -13.39
C GLY A 112 4.18 -11.24 -12.41
N MET A 113 3.41 -12.14 -11.82
CA MET A 113 2.37 -11.81 -10.83
C MET A 113 2.98 -11.56 -9.44
N LYS A 114 3.74 -10.48 -9.35
CA LYS A 114 4.53 -10.06 -8.18
C LYS A 114 4.75 -8.55 -8.20
N ILE A 115 4.75 -7.91 -7.03
CA ILE A 115 5.09 -6.49 -6.88
C ILE A 115 6.00 -6.26 -5.67
N ALA A 116 6.84 -5.23 -5.78
CA ALA A 116 7.70 -4.73 -4.72
C ALA A 116 7.34 -3.26 -4.45
N ILE A 117 7.13 -2.91 -3.19
CA ILE A 117 6.69 -1.58 -2.75
C ILE A 117 7.63 -1.09 -1.66
N SER A 118 7.96 0.20 -1.69
CA SER A 118 8.66 0.88 -0.59
C SER A 118 7.77 1.99 -0.04
N ALA A 119 7.44 1.91 1.25
CA ALA A 119 6.62 2.90 1.95
C ALA A 119 7.48 3.74 2.90
N SER A 120 7.47 5.07 2.72
CA SER A 120 8.29 6.01 3.50
C SER A 120 7.61 6.52 4.78
#